data_AF-A0A534T480-F1
#
_entry.id   AF-A0A534T480-F1
#
_cell.length_a   1.000
_cell.length_b   1.000
_cell.length_c   1.000
_cell.angle_alpha   90.00
_cell.angle_beta   90.00
_cell.angle_gamma   90.00
#
_symmetry.space_group_name_H-M   'P 1'
#
loop_
_entity.id
_entity.type
_entity.pdbx_description
1 polymer ?
#
loop_
_entity_poly.entity_id
_entity_poly.type
_entity_poly.pdbx_seq_one_letter_code
_entity_poly.pdbx_strand_id
1 'polypeptide(L)'
;MRRLLLAGLCLLGCPAPTRYAVVQPGLSCERATRVAYRTLLALGYAVTDLVPASSERAGGISATKAGAEGEPEKVRVRIRCDAEGAVLQPVEEELVSNYAFSRVFGYSFKTLVEGPDVEEPRAARGLEVLVHVVLPHEALLDLGGVPTVAGALAVRVTVRNHTERAVAIDPAQVELVPADGPSAAPLAGP
;
A
#
# COMPACT_ATOMS: atom_id res chain seq x y z
N MET A 1 -48.01 -40.08 7.75
CA MET A 1 -46.66 -39.82 8.28
C MET A 1 -45.66 -39.88 7.14
N ARG A 2 -45.16 -38.74 6.65
CA ARG A 2 -44.04 -38.70 5.70
C ARG A 2 -43.28 -37.39 5.97
N ARG A 3 -42.22 -37.49 6.77
CA ARG A 3 -41.39 -36.36 7.20
C ARG A 3 -40.45 -35.98 6.05
N LEU A 4 -40.65 -34.80 5.47
CA LEU A 4 -39.69 -34.13 4.59
C LEU A 4 -38.55 -33.58 5.46
N LEU A 5 -37.36 -34.17 5.32
CA LEU A 5 -36.12 -33.65 5.91
C LEU A 5 -35.52 -32.65 4.93
N LEU A 6 -35.55 -31.37 5.29
CA LEU A 6 -34.75 -30.31 4.66
C LEU A 6 -33.26 -30.57 4.96
N ALA A 7 -32.48 -30.81 3.91
CA ALA A 7 -31.03 -30.70 3.97
C ALA A 7 -30.63 -29.27 3.56
N GLY A 8 -30.51 -28.39 4.56
CA GLY A 8 -29.89 -27.07 4.40
C GLY A 8 -28.38 -27.23 4.37
N LEU A 9 -27.78 -27.14 3.17
CA LEU A 9 -26.34 -27.08 2.99
C LEU A 9 -25.85 -25.68 3.38
N CYS A 10 -25.29 -25.53 4.58
CA CYS A 10 -24.52 -24.34 4.95
C CYS A 10 -23.22 -24.32 4.13
N LEU A 11 -23.18 -23.45 3.11
CA LEU A 11 -21.94 -22.98 2.48
C LEU A 11 -21.20 -22.06 3.45
N LEU A 12 -20.63 -22.63 4.51
CA LEU A 12 -19.59 -21.95 5.29
C LEU A 12 -18.31 -22.06 4.46
N GLY A 13 -17.97 -20.98 3.75
CA GLY A 13 -16.69 -20.86 3.06
C GLY A 13 -15.55 -21.18 4.01
N CYS A 14 -14.67 -22.11 3.62
CA CYS A 14 -13.53 -22.50 4.44
C CYS A 14 -12.70 -21.26 4.81
N PRO A 15 -12.37 -21.05 6.11
CA PRO A 15 -11.39 -20.05 6.48
C PRO A 15 -10.07 -20.39 5.77
N ALA A 16 -9.52 -19.43 5.02
CA ALA A 16 -8.22 -19.59 4.39
C ALA A 16 -7.17 -19.93 5.48
N PRO A 17 -6.24 -20.86 5.23
CA PRO A 17 -5.28 -21.31 6.24
C PRO A 17 -4.49 -20.13 6.81
N THR A 18 -4.52 -19.96 8.13
CA THR A 18 -3.86 -18.85 8.87
C THR A 18 -2.34 -19.01 8.97
N ARG A 19 -1.76 -20.02 8.31
CA ARG A 19 -0.31 -20.23 8.32
C ARG A 19 0.39 -19.01 7.70
N TYR A 20 1.39 -18.51 8.41
CA TYR A 20 2.18 -17.33 8.04
C TYR A 20 1.41 -16.02 7.96
N ALA A 21 0.26 -15.92 8.64
CA ALA A 21 -0.34 -14.62 8.92
C ALA A 21 0.65 -13.74 9.70
N VAL A 22 0.81 -12.51 9.25
CA VAL A 22 1.61 -11.47 9.90
C VAL A 22 0.66 -10.61 10.70
N VAL A 23 0.69 -10.76 12.01
CA VAL A 23 -0.06 -9.90 12.95
C VAL A 23 0.86 -8.78 13.37
N GLN A 24 0.41 -7.54 13.21
CA GLN A 24 1.16 -6.36 13.62
C GLN A 24 0.30 -5.38 14.42
N PRO A 25 0.36 -5.46 15.78
CA PRO A 25 -0.39 -4.58 16.66
C PRO A 25 -0.07 -3.10 16.45
N GLY A 26 -1.08 -2.25 16.59
CA GLY A 26 -0.95 -0.79 16.51
C GLY A 26 -0.65 -0.23 15.11
N LEU A 27 -0.55 -1.08 14.08
CA LEU A 27 -0.34 -0.64 12.70
C LEU A 27 -1.66 -0.19 12.09
N SER A 28 -1.72 1.04 11.58
CA SER A 28 -2.90 1.52 10.86
C SER A 28 -3.09 0.77 9.53
N CYS A 29 -4.31 0.75 9.01
CA CYS A 29 -4.62 0.10 7.73
C CYS A 29 -3.88 0.71 6.56
N GLU A 30 -3.78 2.04 6.54
CA GLU A 30 -3.11 2.78 5.48
C GLU A 30 -1.62 2.42 5.49
N ARG A 31 -1.01 2.36 6.68
CA ARG A 31 0.39 1.96 6.84
C ARG A 31 0.59 0.51 6.46
N ALA A 32 -0.27 -0.41 6.92
CA ALA A 32 -0.21 -1.82 6.57
C ALA A 32 -0.27 -2.04 5.06
N THR A 33 -1.20 -1.36 4.37
CA THR A 33 -1.36 -1.42 2.92
C THR A 33 -0.12 -0.88 2.20
N ARG A 34 0.41 0.28 2.64
CA ARG A 34 1.60 0.89 2.05
C ARG A 34 2.83 0.02 2.20
N VAL A 35 3.07 -0.54 3.40
CA VAL A 35 4.24 -1.40 3.63
C VAL A 35 4.10 -2.72 2.89
N ALA A 36 2.91 -3.31 2.83
CA ALA A 36 2.66 -4.53 2.05
C ALA A 36 2.97 -4.32 0.57
N TYR A 37 2.53 -3.19 0.01
CA TYR A 37 2.84 -2.81 -1.37
C TYR A 37 4.35 -2.69 -1.58
N ARG A 38 5.05 -1.92 -0.74
CA ARG A 38 6.51 -1.75 -0.82
C ARG A 38 7.26 -3.06 -0.66
N THR A 39 6.76 -3.96 0.19
CA THR A 39 7.32 -5.29 0.38
C THR A 39 7.24 -6.11 -0.91
N LEU A 40 6.10 -6.10 -1.60
CA LEU A 40 5.94 -6.80 -2.89
C LEU A 40 6.93 -6.28 -3.94
N LEU A 41 7.08 -4.96 -4.04
CA LEU A 41 8.05 -4.35 -4.96
C LEU A 41 9.50 -4.71 -4.61
N ALA A 42 9.87 -4.65 -3.33
CA ALA A 42 11.21 -5.00 -2.87
C ALA A 42 11.56 -6.47 -3.14
N LEU A 43 10.55 -7.34 -3.17
CA LEU A 43 10.69 -8.76 -3.53
C LEU A 43 10.69 -9.01 -5.05
N GLY A 44 10.52 -7.96 -5.86
CA GLY A 44 10.55 -8.01 -7.31
C GLY A 44 9.23 -8.43 -7.97
N TYR A 45 8.10 -8.33 -7.27
CA TYR A 45 6.79 -8.53 -7.87
C TYR A 45 6.27 -7.24 -8.48
N ALA A 46 5.56 -7.34 -9.60
CA ALA A 46 4.75 -6.28 -10.16
C ALA A 46 3.31 -6.38 -9.60
N VAL A 47 2.83 -5.33 -8.94
CA VAL A 47 1.46 -5.28 -8.42
C VAL A 47 0.48 -5.13 -9.58
N THR A 48 -0.51 -6.02 -9.65
CA THR A 48 -1.52 -6.07 -10.72
C THR A 48 -2.88 -5.57 -10.27
N ASP A 49 -3.18 -5.65 -8.97
CA ASP A 49 -4.42 -5.15 -8.39
C ASP A 49 -4.18 -4.71 -6.94
N LEU A 50 -4.86 -3.64 -6.52
CA LEU A 50 -4.78 -3.10 -5.17
C LEU A 50 -6.17 -2.61 -4.73
N VAL A 51 -6.67 -3.24 -3.68
CA VAL A 51 -7.83 -2.78 -2.92
C VAL A 51 -7.35 -2.34 -1.54
N PRO A 52 -7.37 -1.04 -1.23
CA PRO A 52 -7.04 -0.53 0.11
C PRO A 52 -7.81 -1.23 1.23
N ALA A 53 -7.12 -1.55 2.31
CA ALA A 53 -7.78 -1.98 3.54
C ALA A 53 -8.23 -0.76 4.34
N SER A 54 -9.36 -0.88 5.02
CA SER A 54 -9.82 0.06 6.04
C SER A 54 -10.29 -0.71 7.28
N SER A 55 -10.62 0.01 8.36
CA SER A 55 -11.24 -0.59 9.55
C SER A 55 -12.58 -1.26 9.26
N GLU A 56 -13.26 -0.86 8.18
CA GLU A 56 -14.58 -1.37 7.79
C GLU A 56 -14.52 -2.46 6.72
N ARG A 57 -13.44 -2.52 5.94
CA ARG A 57 -13.33 -3.41 4.78
C ARG A 57 -11.95 -4.03 4.66
N ALA A 58 -11.93 -5.35 4.54
CA ALA A 58 -10.72 -6.08 4.17
C ALA A 58 -10.21 -5.64 2.78
N GLY A 59 -8.92 -5.35 2.70
CA GLY A 59 -8.23 -5.05 1.46
C GLY A 59 -7.43 -6.24 0.93
N GLY A 60 -6.75 -6.02 -0.18
CA GLY A 60 -5.80 -6.99 -0.71
C GLY A 60 -4.95 -6.43 -1.85
N ILE A 61 -3.77 -7.03 -2.01
CA ILE A 61 -2.84 -6.70 -3.09
C ILE A 61 -2.55 -7.97 -3.88
N SER A 62 -2.82 -7.97 -5.18
CA SER A 62 -2.43 -9.05 -6.08
C SER A 62 -1.19 -8.63 -6.86
N ALA A 63 -0.25 -9.54 -7.05
CA ALA A 63 0.99 -9.24 -7.72
C ALA A 63 1.54 -10.45 -8.47
N THR A 64 2.40 -10.20 -9.44
CA THR A 64 3.01 -11.22 -10.30
C THR A 64 4.51 -11.04 -10.45
N LYS A 65 5.26 -12.14 -10.52
CA LYS A 65 6.69 -12.14 -10.82
C LYS A 65 6.98 -13.16 -11.92
N ALA A 66 8.00 -12.89 -12.73
CA ALA A 66 8.46 -13.86 -13.72
C ALA A 66 8.98 -15.12 -13.00
N GLY A 67 8.37 -16.28 -13.26
CA GLY A 67 8.80 -17.56 -12.72
C GLY A 67 9.95 -18.18 -13.51
N ALA A 68 10.56 -19.22 -12.94
CA ALA A 68 11.75 -19.87 -13.50
C ALA A 68 11.53 -20.56 -14.86
N GLU A 69 10.28 -20.89 -15.19
CA GLU A 69 9.90 -21.64 -16.41
C GLU A 69 9.03 -20.82 -17.37
N GLY A 70 9.00 -19.48 -17.21
CA GLY A 70 8.19 -18.58 -18.03
C GLY A 70 6.73 -18.44 -17.58
N GLU A 71 6.27 -19.31 -16.68
CA GLU A 71 4.98 -19.15 -16.00
C GLU A 71 5.07 -18.04 -14.93
N PRO A 72 4.13 -17.08 -14.88
CA PRO A 72 4.14 -16.03 -13.89
C PRO A 72 3.75 -16.58 -12.51
N GLU A 73 4.60 -16.36 -11.51
CA GLU A 73 4.26 -16.60 -10.12
C GLU A 73 3.22 -15.56 -9.68
N LYS A 74 2.05 -16.02 -9.24
CA LYS A 74 0.95 -15.16 -8.79
C LYS A 74 0.81 -15.24 -7.28
N VAL A 75 0.77 -14.08 -6.64
CA VAL A 75 0.64 -13.96 -5.20
C VAL A 75 -0.44 -12.96 -4.83
N ARG A 76 -1.01 -13.13 -3.65
CA ARG A 76 -1.95 -12.18 -3.06
C ARG A 76 -1.64 -11.96 -1.60
N VAL A 77 -1.74 -10.73 -1.14
CA VAL A 77 -1.69 -10.38 0.29
C VAL A 77 -3.06 -9.88 0.68
N ARG A 78 -3.78 -10.61 1.53
CA ARG A 78 -5.04 -10.13 2.10
C ARG A 78 -4.74 -9.32 3.36
N ILE A 79 -5.39 -8.18 3.53
CA ILE A 79 -5.14 -7.28 4.65
C ILE A 79 -6.46 -7.06 5.37
N ARG A 80 -6.49 -7.37 6.67
CA ARG A 80 -7.60 -7.04 7.56
C ARG A 80 -7.06 -6.16 8.67
N CYS A 81 -7.83 -5.17 9.08
CA CYS A 81 -7.53 -4.44 10.29
C CYS A 81 -8.72 -4.46 11.22
N ASP A 82 -8.42 -4.27 12.49
CA ASP A 82 -9.38 -3.98 13.53
C ASP A 82 -8.80 -2.90 14.45
N ALA A 83 -9.41 -2.72 15.63
CA ALA A 83 -8.94 -1.76 16.61
C ALA A 83 -7.58 -2.12 17.24
N GLU A 84 -7.13 -3.37 17.13
CA GLU A 84 -5.88 -3.86 17.73
C GLU A 84 -4.69 -3.73 16.77
N GLY A 85 -4.94 -3.75 15.46
CA GLY A 85 -3.91 -3.49 14.45
C GLY A 85 -4.22 -4.13 13.11
N ALA A 86 -3.17 -4.49 12.38
CA ALA A 86 -3.28 -5.09 11.05
C ALA A 86 -2.88 -6.56 11.05
N VAL A 87 -3.65 -7.38 10.34
CA VAL A 87 -3.35 -8.78 10.05
C VAL A 87 -3.23 -8.96 8.54
N LEU A 88 -2.05 -9.36 8.10
CA LEU A 88 -1.76 -9.62 6.69
C LEU A 88 -1.63 -11.12 6.46
N GLN A 89 -2.26 -11.61 5.40
CA GLN A 89 -2.21 -13.00 4.99
C GLN A 89 -1.65 -13.08 3.56
N PRO A 90 -0.32 -13.26 3.42
CA PRO A 90 0.28 -13.58 2.13
C PRO A 90 -0.15 -15.00 1.71
N VAL A 91 -0.51 -15.15 0.44
CA VAL A 91 -0.89 -16.44 -0.16
C VAL A 91 -0.27 -16.55 -1.55
N GLU A 92 0.28 -17.73 -1.85
CA GLU A 92 0.60 -18.15 -3.21
C GLU A 92 -0.68 -18.66 -3.90
N GLU A 93 -0.90 -18.31 -5.17
CA GLU A 93 -2.06 -18.81 -5.93
C GLU A 93 -1.77 -20.14 -6.67
N GLU A 94 -0.69 -20.83 -6.29
CA GLU A 94 -0.29 -22.13 -6.86
C GLU A 94 -1.12 -23.30 -6.30
N LEU A 95 -1.26 -24.37 -7.11
CA LEU A 95 -1.98 -25.59 -6.72
C LEU A 95 -1.33 -26.32 -5.53
N VAL A 96 -0.01 -26.18 -5.36
CA VAL A 96 0.76 -26.77 -4.25
C VAL A 96 1.68 -25.71 -3.68
N SER A 97 1.23 -25.01 -2.62
CA SER A 97 2.05 -24.01 -1.96
C SER A 97 3.15 -24.65 -1.09
N ASN A 98 4.39 -24.19 -1.28
CA ASN A 98 5.54 -24.48 -0.42
C ASN A 98 5.77 -23.38 0.66
N TYR A 99 4.86 -22.39 0.71
CA TYR A 99 4.89 -21.22 1.59
C TYR A 99 6.17 -20.37 1.49
N ALA A 100 6.95 -20.46 0.41
CA ALA A 100 8.20 -19.72 0.27
C ALA A 100 7.95 -18.21 0.22
N PHE A 101 6.99 -17.77 -0.59
CA PHE A 101 6.59 -16.38 -0.66
C PHE A 101 6.06 -15.89 0.70
N SER A 102 5.16 -16.65 1.31
CA SER A 102 4.56 -16.29 2.60
C SER A 102 5.60 -16.04 3.70
N ARG A 103 6.65 -16.88 3.75
CA ARG A 103 7.77 -16.70 4.69
C ARG A 103 8.60 -15.46 4.35
N VAL A 104 9.05 -15.33 3.11
CA VAL A 104 9.92 -14.23 2.68
C VAL A 104 9.20 -12.88 2.81
N PHE A 105 7.92 -12.82 2.42
CA PHE A 105 7.06 -11.65 2.64
C PHE A 105 6.99 -11.29 4.12
N GLY A 106 6.72 -12.27 4.99
CA GLY A 106 6.61 -12.01 6.43
C GLY A 106 7.88 -11.42 7.05
N TYR A 107 9.06 -11.88 6.63
CA TYR A 107 10.34 -11.30 7.07
C TYR A 107 10.54 -9.88 6.53
N SER A 108 10.42 -9.69 5.22
CA SER A 108 10.63 -8.38 4.59
C SER A 108 9.64 -7.33 5.07
N PHE A 109 8.37 -7.70 5.28
CA PHE A 109 7.35 -6.81 5.81
C PHE A 109 7.71 -6.31 7.21
N LYS A 110 8.13 -7.22 8.11
CA LYS A 110 8.52 -6.84 9.48
C LYS A 110 9.68 -5.84 9.48
N THR A 111 10.72 -6.09 8.68
CA THR A 111 11.84 -5.17 8.52
C THR A 111 11.40 -3.80 8.01
N LEU A 112 10.47 -3.76 7.04
CA LEU A 112 10.01 -2.50 6.46
C LEU A 112 9.02 -1.73 7.36
N VAL A 113 8.27 -2.42 8.22
CA VAL A 113 7.38 -1.77 9.20
C VAL A 113 8.18 -1.05 10.29
N GLU A 114 9.32 -1.59 10.69
CA GLU A 114 10.20 -0.95 11.69
C GLU A 114 10.80 0.37 11.18
N GLY A 115 10.87 0.55 9.86
CA GLY A 115 11.32 1.80 9.25
C GLY A 115 10.29 2.93 9.36
N PRO A 116 10.75 4.20 9.42
CA PRO A 116 9.86 5.35 9.49
C PRO A 116 8.96 5.45 8.25
N ASP A 117 7.77 6.00 8.45
CA ASP A 117 6.75 6.15 7.41
C ASP A 117 7.11 7.20 6.36
N VAL A 118 7.76 8.26 6.85
CA VAL A 118 8.25 9.42 6.11
C VAL A 118 9.77 9.41 6.21
N GLU A 119 10.45 9.72 5.11
CA GLU A 119 11.90 9.87 5.10
C GLU A 119 12.35 10.87 6.18
N GLU A 120 13.34 10.47 6.97
CA GLU A 120 13.87 11.31 8.05
C GLU A 120 14.45 12.60 7.49
N PRO A 121 14.32 13.73 8.22
CA PRO A 121 14.88 14.99 7.79
C PRO A 121 16.37 14.85 7.52
N ARG A 122 16.80 15.14 6.29
CA ARG A 122 18.23 15.16 5.94
C ARG A 122 18.90 16.41 6.52
N ALA A 123 18.13 17.47 6.82
CA ALA A 123 18.65 18.72 7.36
C ALA A 123 18.19 18.95 8.80
N ALA A 124 19.15 19.07 9.73
CA ALA A 124 18.88 19.35 11.14
C ALA A 124 18.57 20.85 11.44
N ARG A 125 18.75 21.75 10.47
CA ARG A 125 18.55 23.20 10.59
C ARG A 125 18.07 23.80 9.27
N GLY A 126 17.33 24.92 9.33
CA GLY A 126 16.87 25.66 8.15
C GLY A 126 15.50 25.22 7.65
N LEU A 127 15.24 25.43 6.37
CA LEU A 127 14.03 24.96 5.70
C LEU A 127 14.35 23.69 4.92
N GLU A 128 13.64 22.60 5.20
CA GLU A 128 13.71 21.37 4.42
C GLU A 128 12.47 21.26 3.54
N VAL A 129 12.68 20.96 2.26
CA VAL A 129 11.60 20.66 1.30
C VAL A 129 11.87 19.28 0.72
N LEU A 130 11.01 18.33 1.06
CA LEU A 130 11.02 16.99 0.49
C LEU A 130 9.90 16.90 -0.55
N VAL A 131 10.29 16.55 -1.77
CA VAL A 131 9.37 16.35 -2.88
C VAL A 131 9.36 14.85 -3.21
N HIS A 132 8.20 14.22 -3.06
CA HIS A 132 8.01 12.80 -3.33
C HIS A 132 6.96 12.62 -4.41
N VAL A 133 7.30 11.91 -5.49
CA VAL A 133 6.32 11.52 -6.51
C VAL A 133 5.35 10.53 -5.89
N VAL A 134 4.08 10.87 -5.86
CA VAL A 134 3.02 10.02 -5.33
C VAL A 134 2.63 9.04 -6.43
N LEU A 135 2.99 7.77 -6.22
CA LEU A 135 2.65 6.71 -7.15
C LEU A 135 1.13 6.48 -7.17
N PRO A 136 0.55 5.94 -8.26
CA PRO A 136 -0.91 5.82 -8.39
C PRO A 136 -1.61 5.13 -7.21
N HIS A 137 -0.99 4.12 -6.60
CA HIS A 137 -1.53 3.45 -5.43
C HIS A 137 -1.49 4.31 -4.15
N GLU A 138 -0.43 5.10 -3.97
CA GLU A 138 -0.36 6.05 -2.86
C GLU A 138 -1.41 7.15 -3.06
N ALA A 139 -1.61 7.62 -4.29
CA ALA A 139 -2.66 8.59 -4.60
C ALA A 139 -4.05 8.02 -4.30
N LEU A 140 -4.32 6.76 -4.66
CA LEU A 140 -5.58 6.09 -4.31
C LEU A 140 -5.81 6.04 -2.79
N LEU A 141 -4.75 5.79 -2.01
CA LEU A 141 -4.81 5.72 -0.54
C LEU A 141 -4.95 7.11 0.11
N ASP A 142 -4.17 8.07 -0.34
CA ASP A 142 -3.99 9.37 0.30
C ASP A 142 -5.00 10.42 -0.19
N LEU A 143 -5.46 10.31 -1.42
CA LEU A 143 -6.32 11.29 -2.11
C LEU A 143 -7.68 10.70 -2.50
N GLY A 144 -7.92 9.40 -2.28
CA GLY A 144 -9.15 8.72 -2.66
C GLY A 144 -9.30 8.45 -4.17
N GLY A 145 -8.25 8.70 -4.96
CA GLY A 145 -8.27 8.54 -6.41
C GLY A 145 -6.93 8.85 -7.07
N VAL A 146 -6.82 8.54 -8.36
CA VAL A 146 -5.67 8.89 -9.19
C VAL A 146 -5.95 10.15 -10.01
N PRO A 147 -4.94 10.99 -10.31
CA PRO A 147 -5.11 12.10 -11.24
C PRO A 147 -5.69 11.62 -12.58
N THR A 148 -6.77 12.25 -13.04
CA THR A 148 -7.48 11.86 -14.26
C THR A 148 -6.97 12.58 -15.51
N VAL A 149 -6.20 13.66 -15.33
CA VAL A 149 -5.57 14.39 -16.43
C VAL A 149 -4.38 13.57 -16.95
N ALA A 150 -4.40 13.23 -18.24
CA ALA A 150 -3.36 12.42 -18.87
C ALA A 150 -1.97 13.07 -18.68
N GLY A 151 -1.01 12.30 -18.15
CA GLY A 151 0.35 12.76 -17.88
C GLY A 151 0.51 13.58 -16.59
N ALA A 152 -0.55 13.79 -15.80
CA ALA A 152 -0.43 14.45 -14.51
C ALA A 152 0.28 13.55 -13.48
N LEU A 153 1.30 14.10 -12.84
CA LEU A 153 2.02 13.46 -11.73
C LEU A 153 1.50 14.04 -10.42
N ALA A 154 0.99 13.18 -9.54
CA ALA A 154 0.72 13.57 -8.16
C ALA A 154 2.06 13.69 -7.42
N VAL A 155 2.23 14.76 -6.66
CA VAL A 155 3.45 15.03 -5.91
C VAL A 155 3.07 15.44 -4.49
N ARG A 156 3.75 14.85 -3.51
CA ARG A 156 3.66 15.24 -2.10
C ARG A 156 4.85 16.13 -1.79
N VAL A 157 4.55 17.36 -1.41
CA VAL A 157 5.54 18.32 -0.92
C VAL A 157 5.43 18.37 0.60
N THR A 158 6.49 17.94 1.29
CA THR A 158 6.61 18.08 2.74
C THR A 158 7.61 19.19 3.02
N VAL A 159 7.16 20.24 3.70
CA VAL A 159 8.02 21.34 4.12
C VAL A 159 8.16 21.30 5.62
N ARG A 160 9.41 21.28 6.11
CA ARG A 160 9.73 21.35 7.53
C ARG A 160 10.53 22.61 7.81
N ASN A 161 10.03 23.43 8.71
CA ASN A 161 10.71 24.64 9.16
C ASN A 161 11.40 24.38 10.49
N HIS A 162 12.73 24.26 10.46
CA HIS A 162 13.59 24.12 11.63
C HIS A 162 14.19 25.47 12.05
N THR A 163 13.47 26.56 11.79
CA THR A 163 13.86 27.93 12.19
C THR A 163 12.83 28.54 13.13
N GLU A 164 13.22 29.58 13.87
CA GLU A 164 12.30 30.34 14.73
C GLU A 164 11.37 31.27 13.93
N ARG A 165 11.63 31.45 12.63
CA ARG A 165 10.86 32.35 11.79
C ARG A 165 9.54 31.69 11.42
N ALA A 166 8.42 32.35 11.70
CA ALA A 166 7.12 31.91 11.22
C ALA A 166 7.07 31.95 9.69
N VAL A 167 6.60 30.86 9.08
CA VAL A 167 6.41 30.73 7.63
C VAL A 167 5.04 30.11 7.35
N ALA A 168 4.47 30.44 6.20
CA ALA A 168 3.27 29.82 5.67
C ALA A 168 3.51 29.48 4.19
N ILE A 169 2.87 28.42 3.70
CA ILE A 169 2.86 28.08 2.28
C ILE A 169 1.55 28.63 1.71
N ASP A 170 1.65 29.41 0.64
CA ASP A 170 0.53 29.79 -0.20
C ASP A 170 0.45 28.78 -1.37
N PRO A 171 -0.51 27.83 -1.36
CA PRO A 171 -0.60 26.81 -2.40
C PRO A 171 -0.87 27.40 -3.79
N ALA A 172 -1.48 28.59 -3.87
CA ALA A 172 -1.75 29.26 -5.14
C ALA A 172 -0.46 29.75 -5.84
N GLN A 173 0.66 29.80 -5.11
CA GLN A 173 1.97 30.22 -5.62
C GLN A 173 2.95 29.07 -5.79
N VAL A 174 2.50 27.82 -5.63
CA VAL A 174 3.33 26.64 -5.87
C VAL A 174 3.24 26.29 -7.35
N GLU A 175 4.35 26.32 -8.08
CA GLU A 175 4.40 25.90 -9.48
C GLU A 175 5.35 24.70 -9.65
N LEU A 176 4.97 23.75 -10.51
CA LEU A 176 5.88 22.71 -10.96
C LEU A 176 6.60 23.21 -12.21
N VAL A 177 7.92 23.37 -12.13
CA VAL A 177 8.75 23.82 -13.24
C VAL A 177 9.54 22.63 -13.79
N PRO A 178 9.27 22.18 -15.03
CA PRO A 178 10.10 21.18 -15.70
C PRO A 178 11.50 21.75 -15.95
N ALA A 179 12.53 20.89 -15.95
CA ALA A 179 13.91 21.33 -16.21
C ALA A 179 14.07 22.00 -17.60
N ASP A 180 13.30 21.53 -18.60
CA ASP A 180 13.42 21.95 -20.00
C ASP A 180 12.09 22.47 -20.59
N GLY A 181 11.17 22.98 -19.76
CA GLY A 181 9.81 23.31 -20.22
C GLY A 181 9.12 24.44 -19.45
N PRO A 182 7.93 24.87 -19.92
CA PRO A 182 7.15 25.91 -19.27
C PRO A 182 6.62 25.45 -17.91
N SER A 183 6.46 26.38 -16.96
CA SER A 183 5.88 26.07 -15.66
C SER A 183 4.42 25.62 -15.80
N ALA A 184 4.04 24.68 -14.95
CA ALA A 184 2.67 24.18 -14.82
C ALA A 184 2.11 24.63 -13.47
N ALA A 185 1.02 25.38 -13.52
CA ALA A 185 0.25 25.71 -12.33
C ALA A 185 -0.35 24.43 -11.71
N PRO A 186 -0.64 24.43 -10.39
CA PRO A 186 -1.34 23.33 -9.76
C PRO A 186 -2.64 23.05 -10.48
N LEU A 187 -2.90 21.77 -10.77
CA LEU A 187 -4.23 21.36 -11.16
C LEU A 187 -5.17 21.61 -9.97
N ALA A 188 -6.34 22.18 -10.23
CA ALA A 188 -7.37 22.26 -9.20
C ALA A 188 -7.66 20.85 -8.68
N GLY A 189 -7.72 20.71 -7.36
CA GLY A 189 -8.13 19.44 -6.73
C GLY A 189 -9.55 19.05 -7.16
N PRO A 190 -9.93 17.78 -6.98
CA PRO A 190 -11.33 17.35 -7.11
C PRO A 190 -12.25 18.10 -6.13
#